data_AF-A0A3B9M773-F1
#
_entry.id   AF-A0A3B9M773-F1
#
_cell.length_a   1.000
_cell.length_b   1.000
_cell.length_c   1.000
_cell.angle_alpha   90.00
_cell.angle_beta   90.00
_cell.angle_gamma   90.00
#
_symmetry.space_group_name_H-M   'P 1'
#
loop_
_entity.id
_entity.type
_entity.pdbx_description
1 polymer ?
#
loop_
_entity_poly.entity_id
_entity_poly.type
_entity_poly.pdbx_seq_one_letter_code
_entity_poly.pdbx_strand_id
1 'polypeptide(L)'
;GAGFILLMGEVPEQWLGPLEASANRSGTVLVGVVDAPGRALAHASSLSLGFARTGWVWERGQLVGLRTIARCLKNRVAPPLGESELEIRYPLGPQLPFATPVIEMPLQAVDLECTSAAV
;
A
#
# COMPACT_ATOMS: atom_id res chain seq x y z
N GLY A 1 16.58 5.00 -16.05
CA GLY A 1 15.38 5.65 -15.52
C GLY A 1 15.51 5.76 -14.02
N ALA A 2 14.97 6.80 -13.40
CA ALA A 2 14.88 6.88 -11.95
C ALA A 2 14.02 5.72 -11.43
N GLY A 3 14.59 4.89 -10.55
CA GLY A 3 13.88 3.77 -9.93
C GLY A 3 13.09 4.19 -8.71
N PHE A 4 12.55 3.20 -7.99
CA PHE A 4 11.97 3.42 -6.67
C PHE A 4 12.48 2.38 -5.67
N ILE A 5 12.45 2.75 -4.40
CA ILE A 5 12.69 1.83 -3.27
C ILE A 5 11.39 1.73 -2.48
N LEU A 6 10.92 0.51 -2.29
CA LEU A 6 9.76 0.19 -1.45
C LEU A 6 10.23 -0.15 -0.04
N LEU A 7 9.71 0.57 0.94
CA LEU A 7 9.94 0.35 2.37
C LEU A 7 8.62 -0.10 2.99
N MET A 8 8.60 -1.31 3.53
CA MET A 8 7.45 -1.89 4.23
C MET A 8 7.68 -1.77 5.73
N GLY A 9 6.71 -1.21 6.46
CA GLY A 9 6.81 -1.00 7.90
C GLY A 9 7.45 0.33 8.30
N GLU A 10 7.69 0.51 9.60
CA GLU A 10 8.20 1.78 10.13
C GLU A 10 9.60 2.11 9.61
N VAL A 11 9.78 3.37 9.18
CA VAL A 11 11.08 3.90 8.74
C VAL A 11 11.71 4.67 9.92
N PRO A 12 12.89 4.26 10.41
CA PRO A 12 13.57 4.97 11.49
C PRO A 12 13.83 6.44 11.15
N GLU A 13 13.52 7.35 12.08
CA GLU A 13 13.65 8.80 11.88
C GLU A 13 15.07 9.21 11.46
N GLN A 14 16.08 8.61 12.08
CA GLN A 14 17.50 8.84 11.79
C GLN A 14 17.90 8.53 10.33
N TRP A 15 17.10 7.74 9.60
CA TRP A 15 17.35 7.42 8.19
C TRP A 15 16.69 8.41 7.23
N LEU A 16 15.68 9.17 7.66
CA LEU A 16 14.89 10.03 6.77
C LEU A 16 15.74 11.09 6.07
N GLY A 17 16.63 11.78 6.81
CA GLY A 17 17.51 12.81 6.23
C GLY A 17 18.47 12.25 5.16
N PRO A 18 19.25 11.19 5.46
CA PRO A 18 20.09 10.53 4.47
C PRO A 18 19.32 9.99 3.26
N LEU A 19 18.13 9.43 3.48
CA LEU A 19 17.25 8.90 2.44
C LEU A 19 16.74 10.00 1.51
N GLU A 20 16.22 11.10 2.06
CA GLU A 20 15.78 12.27 1.30
C GLU A 20 16.92 12.86 0.46
N ALA A 21 18.09 13.06 1.07
CA ALA A 21 19.25 13.60 0.37
C ALA A 21 19.69 12.70 -0.79
N SER A 22 19.64 11.38 -0.61
CA SER A 22 20.02 10.40 -1.63
C SER A 22 18.99 10.29 -2.76
N ALA A 23 17.69 10.34 -2.41
CA ALA A 23 16.60 10.43 -3.37
C ALA A 23 16.74 11.67 -4.26
N ASN A 24 16.98 12.84 -3.66
CA ASN A 24 17.15 14.11 -4.38
C ASN A 24 18.34 14.08 -5.36
N ARG A 25 19.47 13.46 -4.99
CA ARG A 25 20.65 13.37 -5.88
C ARG A 25 20.50 12.36 -7.01
N SER A 26 19.73 11.29 -6.78
CA SER A 26 19.61 10.18 -7.74
C SER A 26 18.35 10.24 -8.61
N GLY A 27 17.38 11.07 -8.22
CA GLY A 27 16.03 11.07 -8.78
C GLY A 27 15.17 9.88 -8.32
N THR A 28 15.67 9.01 -7.44
CA THR A 28 14.96 7.82 -6.94
C THR A 28 13.73 8.21 -6.12
N VAL A 29 12.61 7.52 -6.31
CA VAL A 29 11.40 7.69 -5.49
C VAL A 29 11.43 6.72 -4.31
N LEU A 30 11.21 7.22 -3.10
CA LEU A 30 11.04 6.38 -1.91
C LEU A 30 9.54 6.22 -1.61
N VAL A 31 9.08 4.98 -1.50
CA VAL A 31 7.68 4.64 -1.20
C VAL A 31 7.65 3.92 0.14
N GLY A 32 7.11 4.57 1.16
CA GLY A 32 6.86 3.96 2.47
C GLY A 32 5.42 3.47 2.57
N VAL A 33 5.24 2.20 2.93
CA VAL A 33 3.93 1.59 3.20
C VAL A 33 3.85 1.29 4.70
N VAL A 34 2.98 2.02 5.38
CA VAL A 34 2.81 1.99 6.84
C VAL A 34 1.32 2.02 7.17
N ASP A 35 0.92 1.37 8.26
CA ASP A 35 -0.46 1.42 8.75
C ASP A 35 -0.80 2.82 9.29
N ALA A 36 0.11 3.41 10.05
CA ALA A 36 0.04 4.79 10.51
C ALA A 36 1.42 5.45 10.42
N PRO A 37 1.57 6.60 9.73
CA PRO A 37 2.86 7.26 9.66
C PRO A 37 3.21 7.95 10.97
N GLY A 38 4.40 7.65 11.51
CA GLY A 38 5.00 8.43 12.58
C GLY A 38 5.21 9.90 12.17
N ARG A 39 5.27 10.82 13.14
CA ARG A 39 5.36 12.27 12.91
C ARG A 39 6.51 12.66 11.98
N ALA A 40 7.68 12.05 12.15
CA ALA A 40 8.86 12.35 11.36
C ALA A 40 8.66 11.98 9.87
N LEU A 41 8.17 10.77 9.59
CA LEU A 41 7.87 10.32 8.23
C LEU A 41 6.75 11.17 7.59
N ALA A 42 5.69 11.46 8.33
CA ALA A 42 4.61 12.33 7.89
C ALA A 42 5.11 13.75 7.56
N HIS A 43 6.12 14.25 8.25
CA HIS A 43 6.74 15.55 7.95
C HIS A 43 7.68 15.49 6.74
N ALA A 44 8.51 14.44 6.64
CA ALA A 44 9.49 14.27 5.58
C ALA A 44 8.86 13.95 4.21
N SER A 45 7.72 13.25 4.16
CA SER A 45 7.08 12.84 2.90
C SER A 45 6.71 14.02 1.99
N SER A 46 6.93 13.91 0.68
CA SER A 46 6.45 14.93 -0.29
C SER A 46 5.00 14.68 -0.73
N LEU A 47 4.56 13.42 -0.71
CA LEU A 47 3.21 12.97 -1.06
C LEU A 47 2.78 11.90 -0.05
N SER A 48 1.51 11.88 0.34
CA SER A 48 0.96 10.81 1.17
C SER A 48 -0.45 10.46 0.73
N LEU A 49 -0.70 9.17 0.56
CA LEU A 49 -1.99 8.61 0.14
C LEU A 49 -2.51 7.69 1.24
N GLY A 50 -3.76 7.91 1.67
CA GLY A 50 -4.48 7.00 2.55
C GLY A 50 -5.38 6.10 1.73
N PHE A 51 -5.43 4.81 2.06
CA PHE A 51 -6.32 3.84 1.42
C PHE A 51 -7.30 3.28 2.44
N ALA A 52 -8.56 3.14 2.05
CA ALA A 52 -9.58 2.51 2.88
C ALA A 52 -10.46 1.60 2.02
N ARG A 53 -10.58 0.33 2.40
CA ARG A 53 -11.50 -0.61 1.76
C ARG A 53 -12.93 -0.18 2.02
N THR A 54 -13.69 0.07 0.96
CA THR A 54 -15.11 0.44 1.03
C THR A 54 -16.05 -0.74 0.79
N GLY A 55 -15.54 -1.81 0.17
CA GLY A 55 -16.33 -3.01 -0.04
C GLY A 55 -15.60 -4.07 -0.84
N TRP A 56 -16.36 -5.09 -1.21
CA TRP A 56 -15.91 -6.24 -1.99
C TRP A 56 -16.49 -6.22 -3.39
N VAL A 57 -15.73 -6.74 -4.35
CA VAL A 57 -16.19 -6.96 -5.73
C VAL A 57 -16.51 -8.43 -5.88
N TRP A 58 -17.76 -8.74 -6.23
CA TRP A 58 -18.26 -10.10 -6.43
C TRP A 58 -18.68 -10.32 -7.87
N GLU A 59 -18.30 -11.44 -8.45
CA GLU A 59 -18.79 -11.90 -9.75
C GLU A 59 -19.27 -13.35 -9.61
N ARG A 60 -20.52 -13.62 -10.00
CA ARG A 60 -21.13 -14.97 -9.96
C ARG A 60 -20.99 -15.69 -8.60
N GLY A 61 -21.11 -14.94 -7.51
CA GLY A 61 -20.99 -15.46 -6.14
C GLY A 61 -19.55 -15.65 -5.64
N GLN A 62 -18.55 -15.27 -6.43
CA GLN A 62 -17.15 -15.36 -6.06
C GLN A 62 -16.56 -13.98 -5.77
N LEU A 63 -15.72 -13.92 -4.73
CA LEU A 63 -14.95 -12.73 -4.42
C LEU A 63 -13.82 -12.55 -5.45
N VAL A 64 -13.86 -11.48 -6.23
CA VAL A 64 -12.90 -11.22 -7.33
C VAL A 64 -12.04 -9.99 -7.10
N GLY A 65 -12.26 -9.26 -6.02
CA GLY A 65 -11.47 -8.08 -5.69
C GLY A 65 -12.09 -7.23 -4.59
N LEU A 66 -11.58 -6.02 -4.46
CA LEU A 66 -12.02 -5.05 -3.48
C LEU A 66 -12.25 -3.67 -4.09
N ARG A 67 -13.14 -2.91 -3.47
CA ARG A 67 -13.33 -1.49 -3.71
C ARG A 67 -12.59 -0.72 -2.62
N THR A 68 -11.86 0.31 -3.01
CA THR A 68 -11.10 1.15 -2.11
C THR A 68 -11.24 2.61 -2.50
N ILE A 69 -11.12 3.50 -1.53
CA ILE A 69 -10.93 4.92 -1.76
C ILE A 69 -9.47 5.25 -1.48
N ALA A 70 -8.81 5.89 -2.44
CA ALA A 70 -7.53 6.54 -2.24
C ALA A 70 -7.76 8.04 -1.96
N ARG A 71 -7.23 8.53 -0.84
CA ARG A 71 -7.32 9.93 -0.43
C ARG A 71 -5.94 10.55 -0.41
N CYS A 72 -5.78 11.69 -1.05
CA CYS A 72 -4.57 12.48 -0.89
C CYS A 72 -4.54 13.13 0.50
N LEU A 73 -3.62 12.74 1.37
CA LEU A 73 -3.47 13.28 2.73
C LEU A 73 -2.46 14.43 2.78
N LYS A 74 -1.46 14.41 1.90
CA LYS A 74 -0.42 15.43 1.79
C LYS A 74 0.03 15.52 0.34
N ASN A 75 0.15 16.73 -0.20
CA ASN A 75 0.69 16.98 -1.53
C ASN A 75 1.58 18.23 -1.51
N ARG A 76 2.89 18.06 -1.68
CA ARG A 76 3.86 19.14 -1.88
C ARG A 76 4.28 19.32 -3.35
N VAL A 77 3.79 18.47 -4.25
CA VAL A 77 4.24 18.43 -5.66
C VAL A 77 3.24 19.03 -6.65
N ALA A 78 1.98 19.23 -6.24
CA ALA A 78 0.93 19.81 -7.08
C ALA A 78 -0.18 20.47 -6.22
N PRO A 79 -1.15 21.20 -6.82
CA PRO A 79 -2.29 21.76 -6.12
C PRO A 79 -3.10 20.71 -5.33
N PRO A 80 -3.80 21.13 -4.27
CA PRO A 80 -4.34 20.21 -3.27
C PRO A 80 -5.53 19.38 -3.76
N LEU A 81 -5.49 18.11 -3.33
CA LEU A 81 -6.59 17.29 -2.81
C LEU A 81 -7.68 16.80 -3.76
N GLY A 82 -7.96 15.51 -3.63
CA GLY A 82 -9.08 14.78 -4.19
C GLY A 82 -9.13 13.41 -3.55
N GLU A 83 -10.25 12.72 -3.73
CA GLU A 83 -10.38 11.30 -3.46
C GLU A 83 -10.80 10.59 -4.73
N SER A 84 -10.34 9.36 -4.88
CA SER A 84 -10.68 8.52 -6.03
C SER A 84 -11.10 7.15 -5.56
N GLU A 85 -12.25 6.71 -6.06
CA GLU A 85 -12.65 5.31 -5.97
C GLU A 85 -11.82 4.48 -6.95
N LEU A 86 -11.42 3.30 -6.49
CA LEU A 86 -10.59 2.35 -7.24
C LEU A 86 -11.11 0.93 -6.97
N GLU A 87 -11.14 0.11 -8.02
CA GLU A 87 -11.34 -1.33 -7.88
C GLU A 87 -10.01 -2.06 -8.08
N ILE A 88 -9.64 -2.92 -7.13
CA ILE A 88 -8.46 -3.78 -7.22
C ILE A 88 -8.95 -5.21 -7.40
N ARG A 89 -8.75 -5.77 -8.60
CA ARG A 89 -9.12 -7.15 -8.93
C ARG A 89 -7.97 -8.10 -8.59
N TYR A 90 -8.30 -9.24 -7.98
CA TYR A 90 -7.32 -10.29 -7.73
C TYR A 90 -6.88 -10.94 -9.05
N PRO A 91 -5.61 -11.39 -9.18
CA PRO A 91 -5.10 -12.01 -10.39
C PRO A 91 -5.57 -13.48 -10.48
N LEU A 92 -6.88 -13.70 -10.57
CA LEU A 92 -7.48 -15.05 -10.51
C LEU A 92 -7.29 -15.88 -11.80
N GLY A 93 -6.85 -15.26 -12.89
CA GLY A 93 -6.65 -15.93 -14.18
C GLY A 93 -7.94 -16.59 -14.72
N PRO A 94 -7.83 -17.40 -15.79
CA PRO A 94 -8.92 -18.26 -16.23
C PRO A 94 -9.17 -19.33 -15.18
N GLN A 95 -10.34 -19.29 -14.54
CA GLN A 95 -10.65 -20.17 -13.45
C GLN A 95 -11.09 -21.56 -13.93
N LEU A 96 -10.44 -22.59 -13.40
CA LEU A 96 -10.86 -23.98 -13.55
C LEU A 96 -12.10 -24.22 -12.67
N PRO A 97 -12.98 -25.16 -13.05
CA PRO A 97 -14.24 -25.45 -12.34
C PRO A 97 -14.09 -25.92 -10.88
N PHE A 98 -12.86 -26.08 -10.37
CA PHE A 98 -12.54 -26.49 -9.00
C PHE A 98 -11.50 -25.58 -8.33
N ALA A 99 -11.31 -24.35 -8.84
CA ALA A 99 -10.39 -23.41 -8.21
C ALA A 99 -10.89 -23.03 -6.81
N THR A 100 -9.98 -23.02 -5.84
CA THR A 100 -10.29 -22.57 -4.48
C THR A 100 -10.79 -21.13 -4.51
N PRO A 101 -11.98 -20.83 -3.98
CA PRO A 101 -12.50 -19.47 -3.98
C PRO A 101 -11.66 -18.59 -3.05
N VAL A 102 -11.54 -17.31 -3.41
CA VAL A 102 -10.99 -16.32 -2.47
C VAL A 102 -12.02 -16.10 -1.37
N ILE A 103 -11.59 -16.25 -0.13
CA ILE A 103 -12.38 -16.00 1.06
C ILE A 103 -11.77 -14.86 1.88
N GLU A 104 -12.61 -14.06 2.53
CA GLU A 104 -12.14 -13.08 3.51
C GLU A 104 -11.73 -13.81 4.79
N MET A 105 -10.51 -13.57 5.26
CA MET A 105 -10.06 -13.99 6.59
C MET A 105 -9.89 -12.76 7.49
N PRO A 106 -10.44 -12.79 8.72
CA PRO A 106 -10.19 -11.72 9.69
C PRO A 106 -8.71 -11.69 10.08
N LEU A 107 -8.11 -10.51 10.06
CA LEU A 107 -6.67 -10.29 10.33
C LEU A 107 -6.19 -10.84 11.68
N GLN A 108 -7.08 -10.94 12.69
CA GLN A 108 -6.78 -11.52 14.01
C GLN A 108 -6.29 -12.99 13.95
N ALA A 109 -6.55 -13.71 12.85
CA ALA A 109 -6.11 -15.09 12.68
C ALA A 109 -4.70 -15.23 12.07
N VAL A 110 -4.14 -14.18 11.46
CA VAL A 110 -2.91 -14.29 10.63
C VAL A 110 -1.62 -14.04 11.43
N ASP A 111 -1.71 -13.29 12.53
CA ASP A 111 -0.55 -12.99 13.39
C ASP A 111 0.03 -14.24 14.09
N LEU A 112 -0.70 -15.36 14.09
CA LEU A 112 -0.26 -16.63 14.66
C LEU A 112 0.49 -17.52 13.66
N GLU A 113 0.35 -17.33 12.35
CA GLU A 113 0.93 -18.24 11.33
C GLU A 113 2.11 -17.62 10.55
N CYS A 114 2.23 -16.30 10.49
CA CYS A 114 3.31 -15.63 9.75
C CYS A 114 4.59 -15.38 10.58
N THR A 115 5.02 -16.37 11.37
CA THR A 115 6.40 -16.45 11.87
C THR A 115 7.14 -17.61 11.20
N SER A 116 7.58 -17.41 9.96
CA SER A 116 8.85 -17.96 9.40
C SER A 116 8.82 -18.00 7.87
N ALA A 117 9.60 -17.10 7.25
CA ALA A 117 10.30 -17.36 5.99
C ALA A 117 11.29 -16.22 5.73
N ALA A 118 12.27 -16.09 6.62
CA ALA A 118 13.53 -15.43 6.31
C ALA A 118 14.63 -16.44 6.62
N VAL A 119 15.22 -17.00 5.56
CA VAL A 119 16.50 -17.71 5.59
C VAL A 119 17.55 -16.72 5.12
#